data_AF-A0A7J9S173-F1
#
_entry.id   AF-A0A7J9S173-F1
#
_cell.length_a   1.000
_cell.length_b   1.000
_cell.length_c   1.000
_cell.angle_alpha   90.00
_cell.angle_beta   90.00
_cell.angle_gamma   90.00
#
_symmetry.space_group_name_H-M   'P 1'
#
loop_
_entity.id
_entity.type
_entity.pdbx_description
1 polymer ?
#
loop_
_entity_poly.entity_id
_entity_poly.type
_entity_poly.pdbx_seq_one_letter_code
_entity_poly.pdbx_strand_id
1 'polypeptide(L)'
;MSYLKSAVFGTLGGFFRIFIPATGGAQINYFLSRLIKEENIENFIISQGSITLSNELFSILALMMIGTGRSGISEAIKSLNIEYTQSELFSSALIATGISFLSLTVISKYFLQNINKFDYGLISKVLIVFCTILVLILSFKAHLIYHIVIYLISISIGVLCVKNRVNLSNMMSVLIFPTILYFLKI
;
A
#
# COMPACT_ATOMS: atom_id res chain seq x y z
N MET A 1 -4.67 -25.54 -0.57
CA MET A 1 -5.68 -24.65 0.03
C MET A 1 -6.63 -24.18 -1.05
N SER A 2 -7.94 -24.07 -0.78
CA SER A 2 -8.88 -23.46 -1.74
C SER A 2 -8.65 -21.95 -1.80
N TYR A 3 -8.73 -21.34 -2.99
CA TYR A 3 -8.61 -19.90 -3.21
C TYR A 3 -9.51 -19.07 -2.29
N LEU A 4 -10.68 -19.61 -1.95
CA LEU A 4 -11.61 -18.99 -1.01
C LEU A 4 -11.00 -18.78 0.37
N LYS A 5 -10.22 -19.75 0.87
CA LYS A 5 -9.59 -19.62 2.18
C LYS A 5 -8.56 -18.50 2.17
N SER A 6 -7.71 -18.43 1.15
CA SER A 6 -6.72 -17.36 0.98
C SER A 6 -7.40 -15.99 0.93
N ALA A 7 -8.54 -15.88 0.25
CA ALA A 7 -9.31 -14.64 0.19
C ALA A 7 -9.93 -14.23 1.54
N VAL A 8 -10.47 -15.19 2.30
CA VAL A 8 -11.04 -14.93 3.64
C VAL A 8 -9.95 -14.49 4.61
N PHE A 9 -8.84 -15.22 4.68
CA PHE A 9 -7.73 -14.86 5.55
C PHE A 9 -7.06 -13.55 5.11
N GLY A 10 -6.96 -13.29 3.80
CA GLY A 10 -6.48 -12.03 3.27
C GLY A 10 -7.37 -10.85 3.68
N THR A 11 -8.69 -11.02 3.65
CA THR A 11 -9.65 -10.01 4.14
C THR A 11 -9.44 -9.73 5.63
N LEU A 12 -9.24 -10.76 6.46
CA LEU A 12 -8.91 -10.57 7.87
C LEU A 12 -7.57 -9.82 8.04
N GLY A 13 -6.56 -10.16 7.25
CA GLY A 13 -5.29 -9.43 7.22
C GLY A 13 -5.48 -7.95 6.86
N GLY A 14 -6.34 -7.65 5.88
CA GLY A 14 -6.70 -6.29 5.49
C GLY A 14 -7.37 -5.50 6.62
N PHE A 15 -8.26 -6.14 7.39
CA PHE A 15 -8.85 -5.53 8.59
C PHE A 15 -7.79 -5.18 9.64
N PHE A 16 -6.90 -6.11 9.99
CA PHE A 16 -5.86 -5.87 11.00
C PHE A 16 -4.86 -4.81 10.57
N ARG A 17 -4.55 -4.72 9.26
CA ARG A 17 -3.63 -3.74 8.71
C ARG A 17 -3.99 -2.29 9.08
N ILE A 18 -5.27 -1.99 9.24
CA ILE A 18 -5.75 -0.64 9.62
C ILE A 18 -5.29 -0.22 11.01
N PHE A 19 -5.11 -1.19 11.91
CA PHE A 19 -4.73 -0.96 13.30
C PHE A 19 -3.23 -1.00 13.51
N ILE A 20 -2.47 -1.61 12.59
CA ILE A 20 -1.03 -1.82 12.76
C ILE A 20 -0.26 -0.74 11.97
N PRO A 21 0.22 0.32 12.64
CA PRO A 21 0.92 1.40 11.95
C PRO A 21 2.20 0.90 11.27
N ALA A 22 2.56 1.57 10.18
CA ALA A 22 3.78 1.31 9.42
C ALA A 22 3.92 -0.13 8.83
N THR A 23 2.83 -0.90 8.76
CA THR A 23 2.81 -2.19 8.06
C THR A 23 2.20 -2.07 6.68
N GLY A 24 2.95 -2.51 5.66
CA GLY A 24 2.46 -2.65 4.31
C GLY A 24 1.71 -3.97 4.11
N GLY A 25 0.98 -4.07 2.99
CA GLY A 25 0.22 -5.28 2.66
C GLY A 25 1.12 -6.52 2.55
N ALA A 26 2.34 -6.36 2.02
CA ALA A 26 3.29 -7.46 1.85
C ALA A 26 3.78 -8.04 3.18
N GLN A 27 4.00 -7.21 4.21
CA GLN A 27 4.37 -7.69 5.55
C GLN A 27 3.23 -8.46 6.19
N ILE A 28 2.01 -7.91 6.15
CA ILE A 28 0.82 -8.59 6.66
C ILE A 28 0.62 -9.93 5.96
N ASN A 29 0.75 -9.96 4.63
CA ASN A 29 0.61 -11.20 3.88
C ASN A 29 1.70 -12.22 4.21
N TYR A 30 2.95 -11.79 4.38
CA TYR A 30 4.04 -12.66 4.81
C TYR A 30 3.75 -13.33 6.17
N PHE A 31 3.32 -12.54 7.17
CA PHE A 31 2.94 -13.08 8.48
C PHE A 31 1.72 -14.00 8.39
N LEU A 32 0.71 -13.58 7.62
CA LEU A 32 -0.50 -14.35 7.41
C LEU A 32 -0.20 -15.70 6.77
N SER A 33 0.55 -15.74 5.68
CA SER A 33 0.96 -16.97 4.99
C SER A 33 1.72 -17.91 5.92
N ARG A 34 2.56 -17.37 6.82
CA ARG A 34 3.22 -18.21 7.83
C ARG A 34 2.26 -18.78 8.86
N LEU A 35 1.28 -17.99 9.29
CA LEU A 35 0.25 -18.39 10.27
C LEU A 35 -0.67 -19.49 9.69
N ILE A 36 -1.09 -19.36 8.43
CA ILE A 36 -1.96 -20.34 7.77
C ILE A 36 -1.19 -21.48 7.07
N LYS A 37 0.15 -21.48 7.17
CA LYS A 37 1.06 -22.42 6.49
C LYS A 37 0.81 -22.51 4.99
N GLU A 38 0.64 -21.35 4.35
CA GLU A 38 0.46 -21.24 2.90
C GLU A 38 1.82 -21.14 2.22
N GLU A 39 2.08 -22.07 1.30
CA GLU A 39 3.33 -22.15 0.54
C GLU A 39 3.11 -21.90 -0.96
N ASN A 40 1.85 -21.89 -1.43
CA ASN A 40 1.55 -21.68 -2.84
C ASN A 40 1.57 -20.17 -3.17
N ILE A 41 2.36 -19.81 -4.19
CA ILE A 41 2.53 -18.45 -4.69
C ILE A 41 1.21 -17.85 -5.21
N GLU A 42 0.36 -18.65 -5.85
CA GLU A 42 -0.94 -18.17 -6.36
C GLU A 42 -1.84 -17.75 -5.20
N ASN A 43 -1.90 -18.57 -4.15
CA ASN A 43 -2.63 -18.25 -2.92
C ASN A 43 -2.05 -17.01 -2.21
N PHE A 44 -0.73 -16.86 -2.23
CA PHE A 44 -0.06 -15.67 -1.72
C PHE A 44 -0.50 -14.41 -2.48
N ILE A 45 -0.55 -14.45 -3.82
CA ILE A 45 -0.99 -13.33 -4.65
C ILE A 45 -2.47 -13.01 -4.41
N ILE A 46 -3.33 -14.02 -4.31
CA ILE A 46 -4.76 -13.84 -4.00
C ILE A 46 -4.92 -13.15 -2.65
N SER A 47 -4.23 -13.65 -1.62
CA SER A 47 -4.26 -13.07 -0.27
C SER A 47 -3.75 -11.61 -0.28
N GLN A 48 -2.68 -11.30 -1.02
CA GLN A 48 -2.15 -9.94 -1.17
C GLN A 48 -3.20 -8.97 -1.75
N GLY A 49 -3.90 -9.41 -2.80
CA GLY A 49 -4.98 -8.67 -3.42
C GLY A 49 -6.13 -8.44 -2.44
N SER A 50 -6.56 -9.50 -1.75
CA SER A 50 -7.61 -9.42 -0.73
C SER A 50 -7.26 -8.48 0.42
N ILE A 51 -6.03 -8.53 0.94
CA ILE A 51 -5.53 -7.60 1.98
C ILE A 51 -5.65 -6.15 1.51
N THR A 52 -5.25 -5.87 0.28
CA THR A 52 -5.23 -4.51 -0.26
C THR A 52 -6.65 -3.96 -0.47
N LEU A 53 -7.52 -4.75 -1.10
CA LEU A 53 -8.92 -4.39 -1.31
C LEU A 53 -9.65 -4.20 0.02
N SER A 54 -9.50 -5.16 0.93
CA SER A 54 -10.15 -5.14 2.23
C SER A 54 -9.70 -3.97 3.10
N ASN A 55 -8.39 -3.67 3.13
CA ASN A 55 -7.87 -2.50 3.84
C ASN A 55 -8.51 -1.20 3.34
N GLU A 56 -8.73 -1.06 2.03
CA GLU A 56 -9.35 0.15 1.49
C GLU A 56 -10.84 0.24 1.84
N LEU A 57 -11.58 -0.86 1.69
CA LEU A 57 -12.99 -0.92 2.08
C LEU A 57 -13.18 -0.59 3.57
N PHE A 58 -12.41 -1.22 4.45
CA PHE A 58 -12.49 -0.96 5.88
C PHE A 58 -12.00 0.44 6.26
N SER A 59 -11.08 1.03 5.48
CA SER A 59 -10.66 2.43 5.67
C SER A 59 -11.79 3.42 5.36
N ILE A 60 -12.54 3.19 4.28
CA ILE A 60 -13.74 3.98 3.96
C ILE A 60 -14.83 3.77 5.02
N LEU A 61 -15.04 2.54 5.48
CA LEU A 61 -15.96 2.26 6.58
C LEU A 61 -15.54 2.96 7.89
N ALA A 62 -14.24 2.98 8.20
CA ALA A 62 -13.73 3.70 9.37
C ALA A 62 -13.97 5.21 9.24
N LEU A 63 -13.83 5.79 8.04
CA LEU A 63 -14.22 7.17 7.80
C LEU A 63 -15.71 7.41 8.06
N MET A 64 -16.59 6.50 7.62
CA MET A 64 -18.04 6.63 7.81
C MET A 64 -18.48 6.47 9.26
N MET A 65 -17.87 5.55 10.02
CA MET A 65 -18.30 5.21 11.38
C MET A 65 -17.58 6.04 12.45
N ILE A 66 -16.29 6.32 12.26
CA ILE A 66 -15.41 6.95 13.26
C ILE A 66 -15.03 8.38 12.83
N GLY A 67 -15.26 8.77 11.56
CA GLY A 67 -14.91 10.11 11.05
C GLY A 67 -13.42 10.32 10.79
N THR A 68 -12.63 9.24 10.75
CA THR A 68 -11.16 9.30 10.54
C THR A 68 -10.75 8.46 9.36
N GLY A 69 -10.00 9.04 8.41
CA GLY A 69 -9.40 8.31 7.32
C GLY A 69 -8.24 7.46 7.81
N ARG A 70 -8.16 6.21 7.33
CA ARG A 70 -7.09 5.25 7.67
C ARG A 70 -6.23 4.85 6.46
N SER A 71 -6.54 5.42 5.30
CA SER A 71 -5.85 5.30 4.02
C SER A 71 -5.78 6.68 3.36
N GLY A 72 -4.84 6.87 2.45
CA GLY A 72 -4.75 8.12 1.69
C GLY A 72 -6.02 8.46 0.91
N ILE A 73 -6.74 7.45 0.41
CA ILE A 73 -8.00 7.64 -0.32
C ILE A 73 -9.10 8.10 0.63
N SER A 74 -9.27 7.45 1.78
CA SER A 74 -10.27 7.87 2.77
C SER A 74 -10.00 9.27 3.32
N GLU A 75 -8.73 9.63 3.55
CA GLU A 75 -8.39 10.97 4.01
C GLU A 75 -8.59 12.02 2.90
N ALA A 76 -8.35 11.65 1.63
CA ALA A 76 -8.69 12.50 0.50
C ALA A 76 -10.21 12.74 0.40
N ILE A 77 -11.04 11.70 0.56
CA ILE A 77 -12.51 11.83 0.60
C ILE A 77 -12.91 12.77 1.73
N LYS A 78 -12.34 12.60 2.93
CA LYS A 78 -12.57 13.49 4.07
C LYS A 78 -12.23 14.94 3.75
N SER A 79 -11.10 15.17 3.08
CA SER A 79 -10.61 16.51 2.74
C SER A 79 -11.49 17.26 1.73
N LEU A 80 -12.34 16.56 0.97
CA LEU A 80 -13.27 17.19 0.04
C LEU A 80 -14.39 17.97 0.76
N ASN A 81 -14.62 17.74 2.06
CA ASN A 81 -15.67 18.39 2.85
C ASN A 81 -17.06 18.33 2.19
N ILE A 82 -17.34 17.25 1.46
CA ILE A 82 -18.63 17.01 0.82
C ILE A 82 -19.55 16.33 1.85
N GLU A 83 -20.77 16.81 2.00
CA GLU A 83 -21.80 16.08 2.72
C GLU A 83 -22.20 14.84 1.91
N TYR A 84 -22.01 13.66 2.49
CA TYR A 84 -22.40 12.40 1.88
C TYR A 84 -23.29 11.61 2.83
N THR A 85 -24.27 10.92 2.27
CA THR A 85 -25.02 9.89 2.98
C THR A 85 -24.27 8.56 2.96
N GLN A 86 -24.54 7.68 3.93
CA GLN A 86 -23.93 6.36 3.97
C GLN A 86 -24.25 5.53 2.71
N SER A 87 -25.45 5.69 2.16
CA SER A 87 -25.91 5.06 0.93
C SER A 87 -25.12 5.52 -0.31
N GLU A 88 -24.78 6.81 -0.41
CA GLU A 88 -24.03 7.37 -1.53
C GLU A 88 -22.57 6.87 -1.54
N LEU A 89 -21.93 6.83 -0.38
CA LEU A 89 -20.58 6.26 -0.28
C LEU A 89 -20.55 4.76 -0.60
N PHE A 90 -21.52 4.00 -0.12
CA PHE A 90 -21.56 2.56 -0.39
C PHE A 90 -21.85 2.26 -1.87
N SER A 91 -22.79 2.99 -2.48
CA SER A 91 -23.10 2.84 -3.91
C SER A 91 -21.94 3.27 -4.80
N SER A 92 -21.28 4.38 -4.50
CA SER A 92 -20.07 4.80 -5.22
C SER A 92 -18.91 3.83 -5.06
N ALA A 93 -18.70 3.26 -3.87
CA ALA A 93 -17.73 2.20 -3.65
C ALA A 93 -18.05 0.93 -4.45
N LEU A 94 -19.32 0.54 -4.56
CA LEU A 94 -19.74 -0.60 -5.41
C LEU A 94 -19.46 -0.32 -6.90
N ILE A 95 -19.81 0.86 -7.38
CA ILE A 95 -19.56 1.25 -8.78
C ILE A 95 -18.05 1.28 -9.05
N ALA A 96 -17.27 1.89 -8.16
CA ALA A 96 -15.82 1.97 -8.28
C ALA A 96 -15.16 0.58 -8.26
N THR A 97 -15.62 -0.34 -7.40
CA THR A 97 -15.10 -1.71 -7.37
C THR A 97 -15.46 -2.49 -8.62
N GLY A 98 -16.67 -2.34 -9.16
CA GLY A 98 -17.07 -2.93 -10.45
C GLY A 98 -16.21 -2.46 -11.62
N ILE A 99 -16.00 -1.15 -11.74
CA ILE A 99 -15.12 -0.55 -12.77
C ILE A 99 -13.67 -0.99 -12.56
N SER A 100 -13.21 -1.06 -11.31
CA SER A 100 -11.86 -1.52 -10.97
C SER A 100 -11.66 -2.99 -11.35
N PHE A 101 -12.67 -3.84 -11.15
CA PHE A 101 -12.61 -5.25 -11.54
C PHE A 101 -12.50 -5.40 -13.07
N LEU A 102 -13.35 -4.70 -13.82
CA LEU A 102 -13.30 -4.73 -15.29
C LEU A 102 -11.96 -4.23 -15.82
N SER A 103 -11.52 -3.06 -15.36
CA SER A 103 -10.23 -2.48 -15.75
C SER A 103 -9.05 -3.38 -15.38
N LEU A 104 -9.05 -3.98 -14.18
CA LEU A 104 -8.02 -4.91 -13.74
C LEU A 104 -7.89 -6.11 -14.67
N THR A 105 -9.00 -6.71 -15.13
CA THR A 105 -8.94 -7.87 -16.04
C THR A 105 -8.31 -7.54 -17.40
N VAL A 106 -8.53 -6.33 -17.92
CA VAL A 106 -7.95 -5.86 -19.19
C VAL A 106 -6.48 -5.50 -19.00
N ILE A 107 -6.19 -4.69 -17.97
CA ILE A 107 -4.85 -4.18 -17.69
C ILE A 107 -3.90 -5.32 -17.31
N SER A 108 -4.33 -6.24 -16.45
CA SER A 108 -3.50 -7.39 -16.03
C SER A 108 -3.08 -8.26 -17.21
N LYS A 109 -3.98 -8.58 -18.14
CA LYS A 109 -3.65 -9.33 -19.37
C LYS A 109 -2.63 -8.60 -20.23
N TYR A 110 -2.82 -7.31 -20.42
CA TYR A 110 -1.89 -6.47 -21.18
C TYR A 110 -0.48 -6.47 -20.56
N PHE A 111 -0.40 -6.31 -19.23
CA PHE A 111 0.89 -6.34 -18.52
C PHE A 111 1.54 -7.73 -18.55
N LEU A 112 0.78 -8.81 -18.32
CA LEU A 112 1.30 -10.17 -18.37
C LEU A 112 1.89 -10.52 -19.74
N GLN A 113 1.26 -10.08 -20.84
CA GLN A 113 1.75 -10.32 -22.20
C GLN A 113 2.98 -9.49 -22.55
N ASN A 114 3.12 -8.29 -21.97
CA ASN A 114 4.20 -7.36 -22.30
C ASN A 114 5.29 -7.27 -21.23
N ILE A 115 5.23 -8.06 -20.15
CA ILE A 115 6.14 -7.95 -19.00
C ILE A 115 7.62 -8.04 -19.40
N ASN A 116 7.93 -8.87 -20.41
CA ASN A 116 9.29 -9.06 -20.91
C ASN A 116 9.83 -7.86 -21.71
N LYS A 117 8.97 -6.93 -22.16
CA LYS A 117 9.37 -5.72 -22.91
C LYS A 117 9.78 -4.57 -21.99
N PHE A 118 9.46 -4.66 -20.70
CA PHE A 118 9.75 -3.60 -19.76
C PHE A 118 11.15 -3.75 -19.18
N ASP A 119 12.00 -2.76 -19.43
CA ASP A 119 13.29 -2.65 -18.76
C ASP A 119 13.10 -2.13 -17.34
N TYR A 120 13.26 -3.01 -16.35
CA TYR A 120 13.18 -2.68 -14.93
C TYR A 120 14.20 -1.60 -14.52
N GLY A 121 15.35 -1.51 -15.18
CA GLY A 121 16.33 -0.46 -14.97
C GLY A 121 15.80 0.91 -15.42
N LEU A 122 15.11 0.95 -16.55
CA LEU A 122 14.47 2.18 -17.04
C LEU A 122 13.32 2.61 -16.12
N ILE A 123 12.46 1.66 -15.68
CA ILE A 123 11.39 1.95 -14.71
C ILE A 123 11.96 2.54 -13.42
N SER A 124 13.02 1.94 -12.89
CA SER A 124 13.66 2.41 -11.66
C SER A 124 14.24 3.82 -11.81
N LYS A 125 14.90 4.11 -12.94
CA LYS A 125 15.42 5.46 -13.24
C LYS A 125 14.30 6.49 -13.34
N VAL A 126 13.22 6.17 -14.06
CA VAL A 126 12.06 7.06 -14.19
C VAL A 126 11.44 7.35 -12.82
N LEU A 127 11.28 6.34 -11.98
CA LEU A 127 10.75 6.52 -10.62
C LEU A 127 11.67 7.38 -9.75
N ILE A 128 12.99 7.19 -9.81
CA ILE A 128 13.93 8.04 -9.10
C ILE A 128 13.76 9.48 -9.56
N VAL A 129 13.83 9.75 -10.87
CA VAL A 129 13.67 11.11 -11.44
C VAL A 129 12.36 11.76 -11.02
N PHE A 130 11.25 11.02 -11.10
CA PHE A 130 9.94 11.48 -10.67
C PHE A 130 9.93 11.86 -9.18
N CYS A 131 10.47 11.00 -8.32
CA CYS A 131 10.60 11.28 -6.89
C CYS A 131 11.52 12.48 -6.63
N THR A 132 12.62 12.65 -7.38
CA THR A 132 13.50 13.81 -7.26
C THR A 132 12.73 15.10 -7.53
N ILE A 133 11.95 15.13 -8.61
CA ILE A 133 11.12 16.28 -8.99
C ILE A 133 10.10 16.59 -7.90
N LEU A 134 9.40 15.56 -7.38
CA LEU A 134 8.45 15.75 -6.29
C LEU A 134 9.09 16.35 -5.04
N VAL A 135 10.26 15.84 -4.62
CA VAL A 135 10.98 16.37 -3.46
C VAL A 135 11.37 17.83 -3.68
N LEU A 136 11.83 18.21 -4.87
CA LEU A 136 12.17 19.59 -5.20
C LEU A 136 10.94 20.52 -5.13
N ILE A 137 9.81 20.10 -5.71
CA ILE A 137 8.58 20.90 -5.72
C ILE A 137 8.04 21.07 -4.30
N LEU A 138 7.91 19.99 -3.53
CA LEU A 138 7.35 20.01 -2.18
C LEU A 138 8.26 20.73 -1.17
N SER A 139 9.58 20.62 -1.35
CA SER A 139 10.55 21.19 -0.39
C SER A 139 10.98 22.62 -0.74
N PHE A 140 10.54 23.19 -1.86
CA PHE A 140 11.00 24.49 -2.36
C PHE A 140 10.81 25.63 -1.34
N LYS A 141 9.69 25.64 -0.61
CA LYS A 141 9.39 26.66 0.42
C LYS A 141 9.91 26.32 1.82
N ALA A 142 10.49 25.14 2.02
CA ALA A 142 10.93 24.63 3.31
C ALA A 142 12.47 24.49 3.35
N HIS A 143 12.99 23.62 4.22
CA HIS A 143 14.42 23.32 4.32
C HIS A 143 14.91 22.43 3.17
N LEU A 144 15.03 22.98 1.96
CA LEU A 144 15.38 22.23 0.74
C LEU A 144 16.62 21.34 0.90
N ILE A 145 17.71 21.87 1.46
CA ILE A 145 18.98 21.15 1.64
C ILE A 145 18.79 19.92 2.54
N TYR A 146 18.08 20.09 3.65
CA TYR A 146 17.81 19.00 4.60
C TYR A 146 17.02 17.86 3.95
N HIS A 147 15.95 18.19 3.22
CA HIS A 147 15.12 17.19 2.54
C HIS A 147 15.89 16.46 1.43
N ILE A 148 16.75 17.16 0.69
CA ILE A 148 17.61 16.54 -0.33
C ILE A 148 18.60 15.55 0.31
N VAL A 149 19.22 15.90 1.44
CA VAL A 149 20.13 15.00 2.15
C VAL A 149 19.40 13.73 2.60
N ILE A 150 18.22 13.85 3.21
CA ILE A 150 17.41 12.70 3.62
C ILE A 150 17.01 11.84 2.41
N TYR A 151 16.63 12.49 1.31
CA TYR A 151 16.25 11.80 0.08
C TYR A 151 17.41 11.00 -0.50
N LEU A 152 18.62 11.57 -0.56
CA LEU A 152 19.84 10.87 -1.01
C LEU A 152 20.18 9.67 -0.11
N ILE A 153 20.06 9.82 1.20
CA ILE A 153 20.24 8.73 2.16
C ILE A 153 19.20 7.63 1.89
N SER A 154 17.93 8.00 1.69
CA SER A 154 16.84 7.06 1.42
C SER A 154 17.07 6.24 0.15
N ILE A 155 17.50 6.90 -0.95
CA ILE A 155 17.88 6.20 -2.20
C ILE A 155 19.03 5.23 -1.93
N SER A 156 20.06 5.68 -1.22
CA SER A 156 21.26 4.87 -0.96
C SER A 156 20.94 3.62 -0.17
N ILE A 157 20.10 3.71 0.87
CA ILE A 157 19.67 2.55 1.65
C ILE A 157 18.79 1.62 0.79
N GLY A 158 17.90 2.17 -0.05
CA GLY A 158 17.09 1.38 -0.98
C GLY A 158 17.94 0.56 -1.96
N VAL A 159 18.92 1.19 -2.60
CA VAL A 159 19.86 0.53 -3.52
C VAL A 159 20.72 -0.49 -2.79
N LEU A 160 21.18 -0.18 -1.57
CA LEU A 160 21.94 -1.11 -0.73
C LEU A 160 21.16 -2.39 -0.42
N CYS A 161 19.88 -2.27 -0.07
CA CYS A 161 19.01 -3.42 0.21
C CYS A 161 18.89 -4.34 -1.01
N VAL A 162 18.69 -3.77 -2.20
CA VAL A 162 18.59 -4.53 -3.46
C VAL A 162 19.94 -5.20 -3.79
N LYS A 163 21.05 -4.47 -3.66
CA LYS A 163 22.40 -4.99 -3.96
C LYS A 163 22.76 -6.17 -3.05
N ASN A 164 22.38 -6.09 -1.78
CA ASN A 164 22.65 -7.13 -0.78
C ASN A 164 21.62 -8.28 -0.81
N ARG A 165 20.64 -8.25 -1.72
CA ARG A 165 19.54 -9.23 -1.81
C ARG A 165 18.79 -9.43 -0.48
N VAL A 166 18.67 -8.36 0.29
CA VAL A 166 17.90 -8.35 1.54
C VAL A 166 16.44 -8.07 1.22
N ASN A 167 15.53 -8.68 1.98
CA ASN A 167 14.10 -8.44 1.84
C ASN A 167 13.77 -6.96 2.09
N LEU A 168 13.18 -6.29 1.08
CA LEU A 168 12.76 -4.89 1.15
C LEU A 168 11.77 -4.62 2.30
N SER A 169 11.04 -5.65 2.75
CA SER A 169 10.16 -5.59 3.93
C SER A 169 10.87 -5.10 5.19
N ASN A 170 12.17 -5.37 5.33
CA ASN A 170 12.97 -4.92 6.46
C ASN A 170 13.08 -3.38 6.51
N MET A 171 13.05 -2.70 5.36
CA MET A 171 13.14 -1.24 5.30
C MET A 171 11.91 -0.54 5.88
N MET A 172 10.73 -1.15 5.78
CA MET A 172 9.49 -0.62 6.38
C MET A 172 9.42 -0.85 7.89
N SER A 173 10.19 -1.80 8.42
CA SER A 173 10.16 -2.15 9.84
C SER A 173 10.71 -1.05 10.74
N VAL A 174 11.57 -0.17 10.22
CA VAL A 174 12.15 0.95 10.98
C VAL A 174 11.09 1.96 11.45
N LEU A 175 9.96 2.07 10.74
CA LEU A 175 8.88 2.99 11.11
C LEU A 175 7.96 2.39 12.17
N ILE A 176 7.86 1.07 12.27
CA ILE A 176 6.95 0.41 13.22
C ILE A 176 7.29 0.80 14.66
N PHE A 177 8.56 0.71 15.04
CA PHE A 177 8.99 0.96 16.42
C PHE A 177 8.81 2.43 16.88
N PRO A 178 9.26 3.46 16.15
CA PRO A 178 9.00 4.87 16.50
C PRO A 178 7.52 5.20 16.56
N THR A 179 6.70 4.64 15.67
CA THR A 179 5.27 4.94 15.64
C THR A 179 4.55 4.34 16.85
N ILE A 180 4.97 3.16 17.29
CA ILE A 180 4.47 2.55 18.55
C ILE A 180 4.83 3.41 19.75
N LEU A 181 6.09 3.87 19.86
CA LEU A 181 6.53 4.77 20.94
C LEU A 181 5.70 6.07 20.95
N TYR A 182 5.55 6.69 19.78
CA TYR A 182 4.75 7.91 19.63
C TYR A 182 3.29 7.73 20.10
N PHE A 183 2.63 6.62 19.73
CA PHE A 183 1.26 6.35 20.17
C PHE A 183 1.16 5.95 21.65
N LEU A 184 2.19 5.30 22.21
CA LEU A 184 2.27 4.97 23.63
C LEU A 184 2.66 6.18 24.50
N LYS A 185 3.05 7.31 23.89
CA LYS A 185 3.58 8.51 24.57
C LYS A 185 4.77 8.19 25.49
N ILE A 186 5.61 7.25 25.08
CA ILE A 186 6.89 6.87 25.71
C ILE A 186 8.01 7.41 24.85
#